data_AF-A0A2E9T0P6-F1
#
_entry.id   AF-A0A2E9T0P6-F1
#
_cell.length_a   1.000
_cell.length_b   1.000
_cell.length_c   1.000
_cell.angle_alpha   90.00
_cell.angle_beta   90.00
_cell.angle_gamma   90.00
#
_symmetry.space_group_name_H-M   'P 1'
#
loop_
_entity.id
_entity.type
_entity.pdbx_description
1 polymer ?
#
loop_
_entity_poly.entity_id
_entity_poly.type
_entity_poly.pdbx_seq_one_letter_code
_entity_poly.pdbx_strand_id
1 'polypeptide(L)'
;MSNHLTLELMTPKGNLADSIQAIWYATAHSQGEQWLACDGATGLVFPVAGEVLLDDKPLAAPYAVQETSTQASKVTFSHDAQFCGIRFNPTVLSELKRNAHPLLAEQSLCEIALGLQNNASLAAFVALISRHFTDNKNINHSNRHSKHLIRNLIELTP
;
A
#
# COMPACT_ATOMS: atom_id res chain seq x y z
N MET A 1 -0.70 -20.30 15.42
CA MET A 1 -0.58 -19.25 14.40
C MET A 1 0.03 -19.90 13.17
N SER A 2 -0.63 -19.84 12.02
CA SER A 2 -0.16 -20.52 10.84
C SER A 2 0.98 -19.72 10.18
N ASN A 3 2.16 -20.32 10.09
CA ASN A 3 3.37 -19.72 9.52
C ASN A 3 3.35 -19.65 7.98
N HIS A 4 2.16 -19.61 7.36
CA HIS A 4 2.03 -19.67 5.91
C HIS A 4 2.49 -18.38 5.24
N LEU A 5 2.40 -17.25 5.94
CA LEU A 5 2.73 -15.92 5.43
C LEU A 5 3.52 -15.14 6.48
N THR A 6 4.67 -14.58 6.10
CA THR A 6 5.37 -13.55 6.87
C THR A 6 5.02 -12.19 6.32
N LEU A 7 4.66 -11.27 7.22
CA LEU A 7 4.33 -9.89 6.89
C LEU A 7 5.30 -8.95 7.60
N GLU A 8 6.02 -8.17 6.82
CA GLU A 8 6.82 -7.04 7.29
C GLU A 8 6.04 -5.75 7.05
N LEU A 9 6.02 -4.85 8.04
CA LEU A 9 5.25 -3.62 8.01
C LEU A 9 6.13 -2.44 8.44
N MET A 10 6.05 -1.35 7.69
CA MET A 10 6.67 -0.07 8.02
C MET A 10 5.61 1.04 8.00
N THR A 11 5.54 1.79 9.10
CA THR A 11 4.81 3.05 9.16
C THR A 11 5.69 4.16 8.60
N PRO A 12 5.27 4.86 7.53
CA PRO A 12 6.04 5.95 6.95
C PRO A 12 6.29 7.10 7.93
N LYS A 13 7.35 7.85 7.68
CA LYS A 13 7.71 9.07 8.42
C LYS A 13 7.92 10.22 7.43
N GLY A 14 7.89 11.46 7.95
CA GLY A 14 8.05 12.66 7.13
C GLY A 14 6.93 12.78 6.08
N ASN A 15 7.28 13.27 4.89
CA ASN A 15 6.30 13.61 3.86
C ASN A 15 5.51 12.40 3.34
N LEU A 16 6.09 11.20 3.37
CA LEU A 16 5.36 9.98 3.02
C LEU A 16 4.18 9.74 3.97
N ALA A 17 4.30 10.07 5.26
CA ALA A 17 3.25 9.86 6.25
C ALA A 17 2.02 10.77 6.02
N ASP A 18 2.16 11.85 5.25
CA ASP A 18 1.03 12.69 4.88
C ASP A 18 0.06 11.95 3.97
N SER A 19 0.58 11.08 3.08
CA SER A 19 -0.20 10.39 2.07
C SER A 19 -0.34 8.88 2.29
N ILE A 20 0.66 8.24 2.88
CA ILE A 20 0.77 6.79 3.04
C ILE A 20 0.68 6.43 4.52
N GLN A 21 -0.27 5.56 4.84
CA GLN A 21 -0.51 5.04 6.19
C GLN A 21 0.45 3.88 6.53
N ALA A 22 0.70 3.01 5.57
CA ALA A 22 1.52 1.81 5.76
C ALA A 22 2.18 1.37 4.45
N ILE A 23 3.39 0.83 4.56
CA ILE A 23 4.11 0.12 3.50
C ILE A 23 4.37 -1.28 4.03
N TRP A 24 4.08 -2.31 3.26
CA TRP A 24 4.19 -3.69 3.71
C TRP A 24 4.77 -4.59 2.63
N TYR A 25 5.37 -5.69 3.07
CA TYR A 25 5.97 -6.73 2.25
C TYR A 25 5.56 -8.10 2.80
N ALA A 26 5.07 -8.98 1.94
CA ALA A 26 4.58 -10.29 2.32
C ALA A 26 5.34 -11.39 1.57
N THR A 27 5.65 -12.48 2.27
CA THR A 27 6.28 -13.68 1.70
C THR A 27 5.57 -14.91 2.22
N ALA A 28 5.09 -15.74 1.30
CA ALA A 28 4.45 -17.01 1.61
C ALA A 28 5.48 -18.12 1.71
N HIS A 29 5.43 -18.88 2.80
CA HIS A 29 6.28 -20.07 3.03
C HIS A 29 5.56 -21.37 2.64
N SER A 30 4.30 -21.25 2.25
CA SER A 30 3.45 -22.35 1.78
C SER A 30 2.19 -21.78 1.14
N GLN A 31 1.53 -22.55 0.29
CA GLN A 31 0.21 -22.17 -0.22
C GLN A 31 -0.80 -21.99 0.92
N GLY A 32 -1.71 -21.04 0.77
CA GLY A 32 -2.72 -20.78 1.78
C GLY A 32 -3.65 -19.62 1.43
N GLU A 33 -4.49 -19.29 2.41
CA GLU A 33 -5.41 -18.17 2.34
C GLU A 33 -5.39 -17.37 3.64
N GLN A 34 -5.66 -16.07 3.52
CA GLN A 34 -5.77 -15.16 4.64
C GLN A 34 -6.84 -14.10 4.36
N TRP A 35 -7.66 -13.82 5.37
CA TRP A 35 -8.65 -12.74 5.31
C TRP A 35 -8.01 -11.40 5.64
N LEU A 36 -8.16 -10.45 4.73
CA LEU A 36 -7.87 -9.04 4.98
C LEU A 36 -9.10 -8.38 5.56
N ALA A 37 -8.97 -7.84 6.77
CA ALA A 37 -10.03 -7.07 7.40
C ALA A 37 -10.39 -5.84 6.54
N CYS A 38 -11.68 -5.54 6.45
CA CYS A 38 -12.15 -4.30 5.87
C CYS A 38 -11.83 -3.14 6.81
N ASP A 39 -10.96 -2.24 6.38
CA ASP A 39 -10.64 -1.00 7.09
C ASP A 39 -10.96 0.25 6.25
N GLY A 40 -11.62 0.07 5.11
CA GLY A 40 -11.95 1.15 4.17
C GLY A 40 -10.74 1.82 3.52
N ALA A 41 -9.53 1.27 3.73
CA ALA A 41 -8.31 1.82 3.14
C ALA A 41 -8.26 1.54 1.64
N THR A 42 -7.51 2.39 0.93
CA THR A 42 -7.17 2.21 -0.48
C THR A 42 -5.67 2.00 -0.61
N GLY A 43 -5.23 1.39 -1.70
CA GLY A 43 -3.82 1.06 -1.84
C GLY A 43 -3.39 0.68 -3.24
N LEU A 44 -2.11 0.34 -3.33
CA LEU A 44 -1.52 -0.34 -4.46
C LEU A 44 -0.92 -1.65 -3.97
N VAL A 45 -1.04 -2.68 -4.78
CA VAL A 45 -0.44 -3.99 -4.56
C VAL A 45 0.41 -4.35 -5.77
N PHE A 46 1.63 -4.81 -5.52
CA PHE A 46 2.58 -5.27 -6.51
C PHE A 46 2.79 -6.77 -6.31
N PRO A 47 2.23 -7.63 -7.18
CA PRO A 47 2.64 -9.03 -7.22
C PRO A 47 4.10 -9.10 -7.71
N VAL A 48 4.96 -9.78 -6.97
CA VAL A 48 6.39 -9.90 -7.29
C VAL A 48 6.70 -11.27 -7.85
N ALA A 49 6.29 -12.32 -7.13
CA ALA A 49 6.52 -13.71 -7.50
C ALA A 49 5.36 -14.60 -7.06
N GLY A 50 5.17 -15.72 -7.74
CA GLY A 50 4.07 -16.65 -7.48
C GLY A 50 2.70 -16.07 -7.83
N GLU A 51 1.68 -16.90 -7.63
CA GLU A 51 0.28 -16.51 -7.80
C GLU A 51 -0.29 -15.93 -6.51
N VAL A 52 -1.00 -14.79 -6.65
CA VAL A 52 -1.77 -14.15 -5.59
C VAL A 52 -3.13 -13.78 -6.15
N LEU A 53 -4.18 -14.17 -5.44
CA LEU A 53 -5.56 -13.87 -5.78
C LEU A 53 -6.18 -13.04 -4.67
N LEU A 54 -6.99 -12.06 -5.05
CA LEU A 54 -7.85 -11.29 -4.14
C LEU A 54 -9.31 -11.58 -4.52
N ASP A 55 -10.08 -12.13 -3.59
CA ASP A 55 -11.46 -12.57 -3.83
C ASP A 55 -11.59 -13.46 -5.07
N ASP A 56 -10.71 -14.46 -5.15
CA ASP A 56 -10.57 -15.44 -6.24
C ASP A 56 -10.24 -14.82 -7.63
N LYS A 57 -9.86 -13.54 -7.67
CA LYS A 57 -9.37 -12.86 -8.87
C LYS A 57 -7.86 -12.71 -8.82
N PRO A 58 -7.11 -13.12 -9.86
CA PRO A 58 -5.67 -12.92 -9.92
C PRO A 58 -5.31 -11.44 -9.80
N LEU A 59 -4.33 -11.13 -8.96
CA LEU A 59 -3.68 -9.81 -8.99
C LEU A 59 -2.80 -9.74 -10.22
N ALA A 60 -3.25 -8.99 -11.23
CA ALA A 60 -2.50 -8.81 -12.46
C ALA A 60 -1.21 -8.02 -12.20
N ALA A 61 -0.09 -8.52 -12.72
CA ALA A 61 1.14 -7.75 -12.85
C ALA A 61 0.95 -6.60 -13.87
N PRO A 62 1.69 -5.48 -13.75
CA PRO A 62 2.77 -5.23 -12.79
C PRO A 62 2.29 -4.71 -11.43
N TYR A 63 1.04 -4.25 -11.32
CA TYR A 63 0.42 -3.78 -10.09
C TYR A 63 -1.11 -3.82 -10.19
N ALA A 64 -1.76 -3.83 -9.03
CA ALA A 64 -3.20 -3.69 -8.89
C ALA A 64 -3.54 -2.52 -7.97
N VAL A 65 -4.59 -1.78 -8.31
CA VAL A 65 -5.15 -0.77 -7.41
C VAL A 65 -6.16 -1.46 -6.50
N GLN A 66 -5.97 -1.30 -5.19
CA GLN A 66 -6.95 -1.71 -4.20
C GLN A 66 -7.88 -0.53 -3.91
N GLU A 67 -9.07 -0.57 -4.51
CA GLU A 67 -10.13 0.41 -4.25
C GLU A 67 -10.74 0.19 -2.86
N THR A 68 -11.51 1.17 -2.37
CA THR A 68 -12.17 1.09 -1.08
C THR A 68 -13.16 -0.08 -1.09
N SER A 69 -12.98 -1.02 -0.17
CA SER A 69 -13.93 -2.09 0.08
C SER A 69 -14.63 -1.85 1.42
N THR A 70 -15.92 -2.21 1.48
CA THR A 70 -16.70 -2.30 2.71
C THR A 70 -16.79 -3.74 3.24
N GLN A 71 -16.13 -4.68 2.55
CA GLN A 71 -16.14 -6.10 2.85
C GLN A 71 -14.72 -6.62 3.04
N ALA A 72 -14.56 -7.58 3.95
CA ALA A 72 -13.29 -8.28 4.09
C ALA A 72 -13.01 -9.04 2.79
N SER A 73 -11.75 -9.04 2.36
CA SER A 73 -11.34 -9.73 1.14
C SER A 73 -10.45 -10.92 1.48
N LYS A 74 -10.68 -12.04 0.79
CA LYS A 74 -9.83 -13.23 0.93
C LYS A 74 -8.65 -13.10 -0.01
N VAL A 75 -7.44 -13.20 0.55
CA VAL A 75 -6.22 -13.34 -0.24
C VAL A 75 -5.85 -14.82 -0.27
N THR A 76 -5.73 -15.37 -1.47
CA THR A 76 -5.19 -16.72 -1.69
C THR A 76 -3.82 -16.59 -2.34
N PHE A 77 -2.86 -17.40 -1.93
CA PHE A 77 -1.49 -17.32 -2.43
C PHE A 77 -0.87 -18.70 -2.61
N SER A 78 -0.02 -18.81 -3.62
CA SER A 78 0.80 -20.00 -3.89
C SER A 78 1.99 -20.12 -2.95
N HIS A 79 2.67 -21.27 -2.99
CA HIS A 79 3.97 -21.45 -2.35
C HIS A 79 4.99 -20.45 -2.92
N ASP A 80 5.85 -19.88 -2.08
CA ASP A 80 6.84 -18.84 -2.41
C ASP A 80 6.26 -17.53 -2.98
N ALA A 81 4.96 -17.31 -2.88
CA ALA A 81 4.35 -16.06 -3.33
C ALA A 81 4.95 -14.86 -2.59
N GLN A 82 5.34 -13.83 -3.34
CA GLN A 82 5.88 -12.58 -2.83
C GLN A 82 5.08 -11.44 -3.40
N PHE A 83 4.65 -10.53 -2.55
CA PHE A 83 3.88 -9.36 -2.95
C PHE A 83 4.00 -8.27 -1.90
N CYS A 84 3.87 -7.03 -2.32
CA CYS A 84 4.02 -5.88 -1.45
C CYS A 84 3.02 -4.80 -1.80
N GLY A 85 2.85 -3.83 -0.90
CA GLY A 85 1.87 -2.79 -1.17
C GLY A 85 1.97 -1.61 -0.24
N ILE A 86 1.27 -0.55 -0.66
CA ILE A 86 1.09 0.65 0.14
C ILE A 86 -0.39 0.82 0.45
N ARG A 87 -0.67 1.27 1.67
CA ARG A 87 -1.98 1.76 2.06
C ARG A 87 -1.92 3.27 2.14
N PHE A 88 -2.82 3.94 1.43
CA PHE A 88 -2.97 5.39 1.51
C PHE A 88 -3.81 5.76 2.73
N ASN A 89 -3.56 6.95 3.27
CA ASN A 89 -4.48 7.56 4.22
C ASN A 89 -5.89 7.72 3.57
N PRO A 90 -6.97 7.70 4.36
CA PRO A 90 -8.32 7.87 3.84
C PRO A 90 -8.44 9.08 2.92
N THR A 91 -9.17 8.94 1.82
CA THR A 91 -9.42 9.96 0.77
C THR A 91 -8.21 10.42 -0.05
N VAL A 92 -6.98 10.05 0.33
CA VAL A 92 -5.76 10.53 -0.34
C VAL A 92 -5.60 9.97 -1.75
N LEU A 93 -5.93 8.71 -2.01
CA LEU A 93 -5.79 8.13 -3.36
C LEU A 93 -6.52 8.95 -4.42
N SER A 94 -7.76 9.36 -4.14
CA SER A 94 -8.55 10.20 -5.05
C SER A 94 -7.91 11.57 -5.27
N GLU A 95 -7.27 12.14 -4.26
CA GLU A 95 -6.54 13.40 -4.37
C GLU A 95 -5.25 13.26 -5.19
N LEU A 96 -4.48 12.21 -4.96
CA LEU A 96 -3.29 11.89 -5.76
C LEU A 96 -3.66 11.67 -7.23
N LYS A 97 -4.77 10.96 -7.51
CA LYS A 97 -5.31 10.77 -8.87
C LYS A 97 -5.67 12.11 -9.52
N ARG A 98 -6.42 12.98 -8.83
CA ARG A 98 -6.82 14.32 -9.34
C ARG A 98 -5.62 15.21 -9.66
N ASN A 99 -4.57 15.14 -8.85
CA ASN A 99 -3.38 15.96 -9.00
C ASN A 99 -2.32 15.32 -9.91
N ALA A 100 -2.64 14.21 -10.59
CA ALA A 100 -1.71 13.44 -11.42
C ALA A 100 -0.36 13.20 -10.70
N HIS A 101 -0.43 12.79 -9.43
CA HIS A 101 0.77 12.69 -8.60
C HIS A 101 1.79 11.71 -9.21
N PRO A 102 3.10 12.05 -9.27
CA PRO A 102 4.11 11.22 -9.93
C PRO A 102 4.18 9.77 -9.45
N LEU A 103 3.90 9.52 -8.17
CA LEU A 103 3.80 8.15 -7.62
C LEU A 103 2.77 7.28 -8.36
N LEU A 104 1.66 7.87 -8.82
CA LEU A 104 0.58 7.14 -9.52
C LEU A 104 0.73 7.15 -11.04
N ALA A 105 1.78 7.77 -11.57
CA ALA A 105 2.07 7.72 -12.99
C ALA A 105 2.40 6.27 -13.39
N GLU A 106 1.82 5.79 -14.49
CA GLU A 106 2.02 4.42 -14.98
C GLU A 106 3.51 4.09 -15.11
N GLN A 107 4.31 5.03 -15.65
CA GLN A 107 5.77 4.88 -15.75
C GLN A 107 6.42 4.60 -14.38
N SER A 108 6.09 5.38 -13.35
CA SER A 108 6.62 5.19 -12.00
C SER A 108 6.22 3.83 -11.42
N LEU A 109 4.96 3.43 -11.61
CA LEU A 109 4.45 2.16 -11.11
C LEU A 109 5.13 0.96 -11.80
N CYS A 110 5.35 1.05 -13.10
CA CYS A 110 6.11 0.06 -13.86
C CYS A 110 7.58 0.01 -13.42
N GLU A 111 8.22 1.16 -13.20
CA GLU A 111 9.61 1.22 -12.71
C GLU A 111 9.76 0.62 -11.30
N ILE A 112 8.79 0.86 -10.41
CA ILE A 112 8.72 0.22 -9.10
C ILE A 112 8.60 -1.29 -9.25
N ALA A 113 7.66 -1.77 -10.07
CA ALA A 113 7.45 -3.20 -10.28
C ALA A 113 8.70 -3.89 -10.86
N LEU A 114 9.36 -3.27 -11.84
CA LEU A 114 10.61 -3.76 -12.42
C LEU A 114 11.74 -3.78 -11.38
N GLY A 115 11.84 -2.76 -10.54
CA GLY A 115 12.83 -2.68 -9.47
C GLY A 115 12.71 -3.81 -8.44
N LEU A 116 11.51 -4.34 -8.24
CA LEU A 116 11.25 -5.43 -7.30
C LEU A 116 11.67 -6.80 -7.83
N GLN A 117 11.78 -7.01 -9.15
CA GLN A 117 12.05 -8.34 -9.74
C GLN A 117 13.42 -8.94 -9.39
N ASN A 118 14.41 -8.13 -8.99
CA ASN A 118 15.78 -8.60 -8.77
C ASN A 118 16.11 -8.98 -7.32
N ASN A 119 15.48 -8.31 -6.34
CA ASN A 119 15.71 -8.53 -4.90
C ASN A 119 14.61 -7.84 -4.07
N ALA A 120 13.40 -8.37 -4.12
CA ALA A 120 12.28 -7.77 -3.40
C ALA A 120 12.45 -7.92 -1.89
N SER A 121 12.27 -6.80 -1.19
CA SER A 121 12.23 -6.71 0.27
C SER A 121 11.48 -5.44 0.66
N LEU A 122 11.06 -5.34 1.91
CA LEU A 122 10.46 -4.11 2.44
C LEU A 122 11.38 -2.90 2.23
N ALA A 123 12.69 -3.06 2.48
CA ALA A 123 13.67 -1.99 2.32
C ALA A 123 13.81 -1.53 0.86
N ALA A 124 13.90 -2.48 -0.08
CA ALA A 124 13.95 -2.17 -1.51
C ALA A 124 12.68 -1.45 -1.96
N PHE A 125 11.51 -1.93 -1.51
CA PHE A 125 10.24 -1.32 -1.86
C PHE A 125 10.10 0.10 -1.32
N VAL A 126 10.45 0.35 -0.06
CA VAL A 126 10.44 1.70 0.53
C VAL A 126 11.37 2.65 -0.24
N ALA A 127 12.55 2.20 -0.64
CA ALA A 127 13.49 3.00 -1.43
C ALA A 127 12.93 3.38 -2.81
N LEU A 128 12.26 2.44 -3.48
CA LEU A 128 11.58 2.69 -4.76
C LEU A 128 10.43 3.69 -4.59
N ILE A 129 9.54 3.47 -3.61
CA ILE A 129 8.42 4.39 -3.33
C ILE A 129 8.94 5.80 -3.07
N SER A 130 9.99 5.92 -2.26
CA SER A 130 10.59 7.21 -1.88
C SER A 130 11.18 7.95 -3.07
N ARG A 131 11.75 7.24 -4.06
CA ARG A 131 12.28 7.84 -5.29
C ARG A 131 11.20 8.47 -6.16
N HIS A 132 10.02 7.83 -6.23
CA HIS A 132 8.89 8.30 -7.05
C HIS A 132 7.92 9.22 -6.27
N PHE A 133 8.11 9.35 -4.97
CA PHE A 133 7.35 10.26 -4.12
C PHE A 133 8.01 11.64 -4.09
N THR A 134 7.74 12.45 -5.10
CA THR A 134 8.15 13.85 -5.12
C THR A 134 7.13 14.70 -4.37
N ASP A 135 7.60 15.59 -3.48
CA ASP A 135 6.75 16.54 -2.76
C ASP A 135 5.92 17.38 -3.72
N ASN A 136 4.65 17.03 -3.89
CA ASN A 136 3.69 17.90 -4.54
C ASN A 136 3.06 18.76 -3.44
N LYS A 137 3.57 20.00 -3.29
CA LYS A 137 3.14 20.98 -2.26
C LYS A 137 1.63 21.29 -2.29
N ASN A 138 0.90 20.80 -3.28
CA ASN A 138 -0.54 21.02 -3.47
C ASN A 138 -1.46 20.03 -2.74
N ILE A 139 -0.94 18.97 -2.09
CA ILE A 139 -1.78 17.99 -1.36
C ILE A 139 -2.31 18.54 0.00
N ASN A 140 -1.95 19.78 0.37
CA ASN A 140 -1.76 20.08 1.79
C ASN A 140 -2.42 21.37 2.31
N HIS A 141 -3.73 21.57 2.07
CA HIS A 141 -4.50 22.54 2.86
C HIS A 141 -5.70 21.94 3.60
N SER A 142 -6.52 21.10 2.96
CA SER A 142 -7.72 20.53 3.60
C SER A 142 -7.38 19.41 4.60
N ASN A 143 -6.49 18.48 4.22
CA ASN A 143 -6.13 17.34 5.08
C ASN A 143 -5.33 17.75 6.34
N ARG A 144 -4.56 18.83 6.26
CA ARG A 144 -3.80 19.37 7.40
C ARG A 144 -4.75 19.93 8.47
N HIS A 145 -5.83 20.60 8.07
CA HIS A 145 -6.87 21.07 8.99
C HIS A 145 -7.60 19.91 9.67
N SER A 146 -7.98 18.87 8.93
CA SER A 146 -8.70 17.71 9.50
C SER A 146 -7.83 16.92 10.49
N LYS A 147 -6.55 16.67 10.16
CA LYS A 147 -5.61 15.98 11.07
C LYS A 147 -5.32 16.82 12.32
N HIS A 148 -5.21 18.15 12.18
CA HIS A 148 -5.00 19.04 13.31
C HIS A 148 -6.25 19.12 14.20
N LEU A 149 -7.45 19.14 13.62
CA LEU A 149 -8.71 19.14 14.36
C LEU A 149 -8.90 17.83 15.15
N ILE A 150 -8.66 16.68 14.53
CA ILE A 150 -8.74 15.37 15.20
C ILE A 150 -7.73 15.29 16.35
N ARG A 151 -6.50 15.75 16.12
CA ARG A 151 -5.47 15.78 17.17
C ARG A 151 -5.90 16.67 18.35
N ASN A 152 -6.43 17.86 18.08
CA ASN A 152 -6.92 18.77 19.11
C ASN A 152 -8.14 18.19 19.85
N LEU A 153 -9.01 17.45 19.16
CA LEU A 153 -10.14 16.77 19.79
C LEU A 153 -9.70 15.64 20.74
N ILE A 154 -8.69 14.86 20.35
CA ILE A 154 -8.09 13.82 21.21
C ILE A 154 -7.44 14.45 22.46
N GLU A 155 -6.72 15.57 22.30
CA GLU A 155 -6.09 16.29 23.41
C GLU A 155 -7.11 17.00 24.33
N LEU A 156 -8.37 17.15 23.90
CA LEU A 156 -9.47 17.74 24.67
C LEU A 156 -10.37 16.72 25.38
N THR A 157 -10.11 15.42 25.24
CA THR A 157 -10.83 14.36 25.98
C THR A 157 -9.85 13.66 26.93
N PRO A 158 -9.88 13.94 28.25
CA PRO A 158 -9.06 13.25 29.24
C PRO A 158 -9.45 11.78 29.43
#